data_AF-A0AAI9UWK7-F1
#
_entry.id   AF-A0AAI9UWK7-F1
#
_cell.length_a   1.000
_cell.length_b   1.000
_cell.length_c   1.000
_cell.angle_alpha   90.00
_cell.angle_beta   90.00
_cell.angle_gamma   90.00
#
_symmetry.space_group_name_H-M   'P 1'
#
loop_
_entity.id
_entity.type
_entity.pdbx_description
1 polymer ?
#
loop_
_entity_poly.entity_id
_entity_poly.type
_entity_poly.pdbx_seq_one_letter_code
_entity_poly.pdbx_strand_id
1 'polypeptide(L)' 'MVMVRWVESEVAPDTIMETRYKNGTSDSGVDFKHRHCRWPCHNVYQGVGDYKDPDT' A
#
# COMPACT_ATOMS: atom_id res chain seq x y z
N MET A 1 -11.91 -1.22 2.80
CA MET A 1 -11.86 -2.01 4.05
C MET A 1 -11.46 -3.43 3.69
N VAL A 2 -10.26 -3.84 4.08
CA VAL A 2 -9.66 -5.09 3.56
C VAL A 2 -10.05 -6.30 4.42
N MET A 3 -10.13 -6.15 5.73
CA MET A 3 -10.52 -7.22 6.67
C MET A 3 -11.96 -7.70 6.45
N VAL A 4 -12.91 -6.78 6.28
CA VAL A 4 -14.33 -7.13 6.06
C VAL A 4 -14.49 -7.98 4.81
N ARG A 5 -13.83 -7.61 3.71
CA ARG A 5 -13.87 -8.35 2.45
C ARG A 5 -13.23 -9.75 2.57
N TRP A 6 -12.21 -9.89 3.41
CA TRP A 6 -11.64 -11.20 3.71
C TRP A 6 -12.63 -12.08 4.48
N VAL A 7 -13.28 -11.53 5.51
CA VAL A 7 -14.21 -12.29 6.35
C VAL A 7 -15.52 -12.62 5.62
N GLU A 8 -16.09 -11.66 4.88
CA GLU A 8 -17.43 -11.77 4.30
C GLU A 8 -17.43 -12.32 2.87
N SER A 9 -16.32 -12.20 2.14
CA SER A 9 -16.23 -12.65 0.74
C SER A 9 -15.13 -13.68 0.50
N GLU A 10 -14.44 -14.14 1.55
CA GLU A 10 -13.32 -15.08 1.48
C GLU A 10 -12.17 -14.63 0.56
N VAL A 11 -12.10 -13.33 0.24
CA VAL A 11 -11.03 -12.75 -0.59
C VAL A 11 -9.91 -12.26 0.31
N ALA A 12 -8.90 -13.11 0.51
CA ALA A 12 -7.69 -12.73 1.22
C ALA A 12 -6.90 -11.67 0.43
N PRO A 13 -6.36 -10.63 1.10
CA PRO A 13 -5.53 -9.64 0.45
C PRO A 13 -4.09 -10.13 0.27
N ASP A 14 -3.56 -9.98 -0.94
CA ASP A 14 -2.14 -10.23 -1.21
C ASP A 14 -1.24 -9.09 -0.71
N THR A 15 -1.76 -7.86 -0.72
CA THR A 15 -1.05 -6.66 -0.28
C THR A 15 -1.97 -5.74 0.51
N ILE A 16 -1.38 -4.91 1.37
CA ILE A 16 -2.09 -3.86 2.10
C ILE A 16 -1.54 -2.51 1.63
N MET A 17 -2.43 -1.65 1.11
CA MET A 17 -2.07 -0.29 0.70
C MET A 17 -1.93 0.61 1.92
N GLU A 18 -0.73 1.16 2.14
CA GLU A 18 -0.51 2.28 3.04
C GLU A 18 -0.65 3.61 2.31
N THR A 19 -0.96 4.65 3.08
CA THR A 19 -1.01 6.04 2.60
C THR A 19 -0.21 6.89 3.57
N ARG A 20 0.88 7.48 3.09
CA ARG A 20 1.66 8.46 3.85
C ARG A 20 1.16 9.85 3.50
N TYR A 21 0.77 10.61 4.50
CA TYR A 21 0.38 12.00 4.33
C TYR A 21 1.58 12.94 4.42
N LYS A 22 1.53 14.05 3.68
CA LYS A 22 2.52 15.13 3.79
C LYS A 22 2.48 15.67 5.22
N ASN A 23 3.64 15.92 5.83
CA ASN A 23 3.73 16.37 7.24
C ASN A 23 2.98 15.50 8.27
N GLY A 24 2.60 14.27 7.92
CA GLY A 24 1.92 13.33 8.83
C GLY A 24 0.44 13.62 9.11
N THR A 25 -0.16 14.67 8.53
CA THR A 25 -1.58 15.01 8.74
C THR A 25 -2.41 14.78 7.49
N SER A 26 -3.61 14.22 7.65
CA SER A 26 -4.53 13.96 6.53
C SER A 26 -4.88 15.21 5.71
N ASP A 27 -4.97 16.36 6.37
CA ASP A 27 -5.31 17.65 5.74
C ASP A 27 -4.21 18.16 4.79
N SER A 28 -2.96 17.74 5.00
CA SER A 28 -1.83 18.14 4.16
C SER A 28 -1.77 17.36 2.84
N GLY A 29 -2.68 16.41 2.62
CA GLY A 29 -2.77 15.59 1.42
C GLY A 29 -1.82 14.39 1.43
N VAL A 30 -2.00 13.51 0.44
CA VAL A 30 -1.19 12.29 0.29
C VAL A 30 0.18 12.63 -0.32
N ASP A 31 1.24 12.15 0.32
CA ASP A 31 2.62 12.24 -0.20
C ASP A 31 2.90 11.06 -1.12
N PHE A 32 2.67 9.84 -0.63
CA PHE A 32 2.83 8.63 -1.44
C PHE A 32 1.96 7.48 -0.90
N LYS A 33 1.78 6.47 -1.76
CA LYS A 33 1.10 5.22 -1.42
C LYS A 33 2.05 4.07 -1.69
N HIS A 34 2.04 3.07 -0.82
CA HIS A 34 2.90 1.90 -0.98
C HIS A 34 2.12 0.63 -0.67
N ARG A 35 2.42 -0.45 -1.40
CA ARG A 35 1.80 -1.77 -1.18
C ARG A 35 2.73 -2.61 -0.31
N HIS A 36 2.38 -2.78 0.95
CA HIS A 36 3.10 -3.70 1.83
C HIS A 36 2.86 -5.14 1.38
N CYS A 37 3.94 -5.87 1.22
CA CYS A 37 3.92 -7.29 0.90
C CYS A 37 3.62 -8.11 2.16
N ARG A 38 2.86 -9.19 1.99
CA ARG A 38 2.69 -10.21 3.02
C ARG A 38 4.02 -10.93 3.26
N TRP A 39 4.40 -11.14 4.51
CA TRP A 39 5.55 -11.97 4.86
C TRP A 39 5.40 -13.41 4.29
N PRO A 40 6.46 -14.02 3.73
CA PRO A 40 7.86 -13.57 3.68
C PRO A 40 8.23 -12.77 2.42
N CYS A 41 7.26 -12.33 1.62
CA CYS A 41 7.54 -11.57 0.40
C CYS A 41 8.15 -10.20 0.74
N HIS A 42 9.11 -9.78 -0.08
CA HIS A 42 9.78 -8.48 0.04
C HIS A 42 9.41 -7.61 -1.14
N ASN A 43 9.17 -6.32 -0.88
CA ASN A 43 8.93 -5.37 -1.95
C ASN A 43 10.28 -4.92 -2.54
N VAL A 44 10.39 -4.95 -3.87
CA VAL A 44 11.61 -4.61 -4.61
C VAL A 44 11.24 -3.59 -5.68
N TYR A 45 11.84 -2.42 -5.60
CA TYR A 45 11.67 -1.37 -6.61
C TYR A 45 12.28 -1.80 -7.95
N GLN A 46 11.54 -1.62 -9.04
CA GLN A 46 11.94 -2.15 -10.36
C GLN A 46 13.05 -1.35 -11.04
N GLY A 47 13.49 -0.23 -10.45
CA GLY A 47 14.54 0.64 -11.00
C GLY A 47 14.05 1.59 -12.10
N VAL A 48 12.77 1.55 -12.43
CA VAL A 48 12.09 2.42 -13.39
C VAL A 48 10.86 3.02 -12.73
N GLY A 49 10.67 4.33 -12.86
CA GLY A 49 9.51 5.04 -12.27
C GLY A 49 9.86 5.98 -11.11
N ASP A 50 8.85 6.29 -10.30
CA ASP A 50 8.98 7.09 -9.08
C ASP A 50 8.70 6.17 -7.88
N TYR A 51 9.62 6.06 -6.93
CA TYR A 51 9.44 5.23 -5.73
C TYR A 51 8.17 5.56 -4.91
N LYS A 52 7.56 6.73 -5.15
CA LYS A 52 6.30 7.15 -4.54
C LYS A 52 5.06 6.58 -5.22
N ASP A 53 5.21 6.07 -6.43
CA ASP A 53 4.15 5.40 -7.17
C ASP A 53 4.08 3.93 -6.74
N PRO A 54 2.94 3.45 -6.20
CA PRO A 54 2.80 2.06 -5.79
C PRO A 54 2.93 1.06 -6.95
N ASP A 55 2.82 1.50 -8.20
CA ASP A 55 2.86 0.67 -9.41
C ASP A 55 4.26 0.50 -10.03
N THR A 56 5.28 1.13 -9.47
CA THR A 56 6.69 1.09 -9.96
C THR A 56 7.66 0.55 -8.93
#